data_AF-A0A1V9R532-F1
#
_entry.id   AF-A0A1V9R532-F1
#
_cell.length_a   1.000
_cell.length_b   1.000
_cell.length_c   1.000
_cell.angle_alpha   90.00
_cell.angle_beta   90.00
_cell.angle_gamma   90.00
#
_symmetry.space_group_name_H-M   'P 1'
#
loop_
_entity.id
_entity.type
_entity.pdbx_description
1 polymer ?
#
loop_
_entity_poly.entity_id
_entity_poly.type
_entity_poly.pdbx_seq_one_letter_code
_entity_poly.pdbx_strand_id
1 'polypeptide(L)' 'RTIEYRDESGKLLDAVKQSLVFTRTGDKDLVTNQVVWNEVLSQSFDEVKTPEKAGYTPDKAVVPSETV' A
#
# COMPACT_ATOMS: atom_id res chain seq x y z
N ARG A 1 -1.56 -1.62 -1.36
CA ARG A 1 -1.21 -3.00 -1.81
C ARG A 1 -1.91 -4.03 -0.93
N THR A 2 -1.92 -5.29 -1.35
CA THR A 2 -2.43 -6.41 -0.54
C THR A 2 -1.31 -7.43 -0.36
N ILE A 3 -1.12 -7.88 0.87
CA ILE A 3 -0.19 -8.96 1.24
C ILE A 3 -1.04 -10.19 1.51
N GLU A 4 -0.86 -11.25 0.73
CA GLU A 4 -1.59 -12.50 0.89
C GLU A 4 -0.70 -13.57 1.52
N TYR A 5 -1.23 -14.29 2.50
CA TYR A 5 -0.59 -15.45 3.10
C TYR A 5 -1.28 -16.70 2.57
N ARG A 6 -0.52 -17.54 1.86
CA ARG A 6 -1.02 -18.77 1.25
C ARG A 6 -0.22 -19.97 1.76
N ASP A 7 -0.86 -21.13 1.81
CA ASP A 7 -0.14 -22.39 2.05
C ASP A 7 0.53 -22.91 0.77
N GLU A 8 1.25 -24.02 0.88
CA GLU A 8 1.97 -24.67 -0.22
C GLU A 8 1.06 -25.09 -1.39
N SER A 9 -0.23 -25.35 -1.11
CA SER A 9 -1.23 -25.66 -2.15
C SER A 9 -1.79 -24.42 -2.85
N GLY A 10 -1.40 -23.23 -2.39
CA GLY A 10 -1.87 -21.94 -2.89
C GLY A 10 -3.19 -21.48 -2.25
N LYS A 11 -3.71 -22.18 -1.24
CA LYS A 11 -4.92 -21.79 -0.52
C LYS A 11 -4.66 -20.55 0.31
N LEU A 12 -5.54 -19.56 0.20
CA LEU A 12 -5.48 -18.34 1.00
C LEU A 12 -5.78 -18.65 2.47
N LEU A 13 -4.85 -18.28 3.34
CA LEU A 13 -4.98 -18.42 4.79
C LEU A 13 -5.40 -17.11 5.43
N ASP A 14 -4.82 -15.99 4.98
CA ASP A 14 -5.09 -14.66 5.48
C ASP A 14 -4.61 -13.59 4.48
N ALA A 15 -5.04 -12.33 4.64
CA ALA A 15 -4.56 -11.22 3.85
C ALA A 15 -4.58 -9.89 4.63
N VAL A 16 -3.51 -9.12 4.47
CA VAL A 16 -3.39 -7.75 5.01
C VAL A 16 -3.52 -6.75 3.87
N LYS A 17 -4.46 -5.80 4.00
CA LYS A 17 -4.66 -4.71 3.04
C LYS A 17 -4.00 -3.45 3.58
N GLN A 18 -3.19 -2.80 2.74
CA GLN A 18 -2.61 -1.48 3.00
C GLN A 18 -3.09 -0.49 1.94
N SER A 19 -3.44 0.71 2.37
CA SER A 19 -3.91 1.79 1.49
C SER A 19 -3.12 3.06 1.77
N LEU A 20 -2.76 3.77 0.70
CA LEU A 20 -2.23 5.13 0.76
C LEU A 20 -3.29 6.08 0.21
N VAL A 21 -3.39 7.26 0.81
CA VAL A 21 -4.36 8.28 0.40
C VAL A 21 -3.60 9.48 -0.09
N PHE A 22 -3.69 9.73 -1.39
CA PHE A 22 -3.10 10.90 -2.02
C PHE A 22 -4.13 12.01 -2.13
N THR A 23 -3.75 13.21 -1.70
CA THR A 23 -4.55 14.42 -1.85
C THR A 23 -3.78 15.41 -2.71
N ARG A 24 -4.39 15.87 -3.79
CA ARG A 24 -3.84 16.90 -4.67
C ARG A 24 -4.58 18.20 -4.45
N THR A 25 -3.85 19.26 -4.14
CA THR A 25 -4.39 20.62 -4.02
C THR A 25 -4.09 21.42 -5.28
N GLY A 26 -4.81 22.51 -5.49
CA GLY A 26 -4.61 23.40 -6.61
C GLY A 26 -5.43 24.67 -6.46
N ASP A 27 -5.09 25.67 -7.25
CA ASP A 27 -5.76 26.97 -7.29
C ASP A 27 -6.64 27.06 -8.53
N LYS A 28 -7.90 27.47 -8.33
CA LYS A 28 -8.86 27.70 -9.41
C LYS A 28 -9.05 29.19 -9.65
N ASP A 29 -8.80 29.62 -10.87
CA ASP A 29 -9.21 30.93 -11.35
C ASP A 29 -10.74 30.94 -11.57
N LEU A 30 -11.46 31.86 -10.93
CA LEU A 30 -12.93 31.92 -11.00
C LEU A 30 -13.45 32.69 -12.22
N VAL A 31 -12.62 33.50 -12.87
CA VAL A 31 -12.97 34.24 -14.09
C VAL A 31 -12.80 33.33 -15.31
N THR A 32 -11.68 32.62 -15.39
CA THR A 32 -11.35 31.73 -16.52
C THR A 32 -11.73 30.26 -16.29
N ASN A 33 -12.08 29.89 -15.05
CA ASN A 33 -12.31 28.50 -14.61
C ASN A 33 -11.10 27.56 -14.74
N GLN A 34 -9.91 28.08 -15.02
CA GLN A 34 -8.69 27.27 -15.11
C GLN A 34 -8.22 26.82 -13.72
N VAL A 35 -7.64 25.62 -13.64
CA VAL A 35 -7.09 25.07 -12.39
C VAL A 35 -5.61 24.78 -12.57
N VAL A 36 -4.78 25.36 -11.71
CA VAL A 36 -3.36 25.05 -11.59
C VAL A 36 -3.21 24.10 -10.42
N TRP A 37 -2.74 22.89 -10.70
CA TRP A 37 -2.65 21.84 -9.69
C TRP A 37 -1.23 21.68 -9.17
N ASN A 38 -1.08 21.58 -7.85
CA ASN A 38 0.18 21.30 -7.20
C ASN A 38 0.64 19.86 -7.44
N GLU A 39 1.94 19.62 -7.21
CA GLU A 39 2.49 18.27 -7.19
C GLU A 39 1.99 17.48 -5.98
N VAL A 40 1.91 16.17 -6.13
CA VAL A 40 1.57 15.25 -5.05
C VAL A 40 2.87 14.59 -4.60
N LEU A 41 3.17 14.65 -3.30
CA LEU A 41 4.33 14.00 -2.73
C LEU A 41 4.17 12.48 -2.74
N SER A 42 5.28 11.77 -2.97
CA SER A 42 5.36 10.32 -2.85
C SER A 42 5.02 9.86 -1.43
N GLN A 43 4.40 8.69 -1.30
CA GLN A 43 4.11 8.06 -0.02
C GLN A 43 4.64 6.63 0.00
N SER A 44 4.81 6.03 1.17
CA SER A 44 5.36 4.68 1.29
C SER A 44 4.40 3.75 2.01
N PHE A 45 4.31 2.51 1.53
CA PHE A 45 3.83 1.41 2.34
C PHE A 45 4.92 1.03 3.35
N ASP A 46 4.53 0.90 4.60
CA ASP A 46 5.43 0.41 5.63
C ASP A 46 5.77 -1.07 5.43
N GLU A 47 6.94 -1.43 5.95
CA GLU A 47 7.34 -2.82 6.12
C GLU A 47 6.32 -3.58 6.99
N VAL A 48 6.01 -4.81 6.61
CA VAL A 48 5.09 -5.69 7.35
C VAL A 48 5.82 -6.98 7.72
N LYS A 49 5.90 -7.25 9.02
CA LYS A 49 6.37 -8.55 9.53
C LYS A 49 5.31 -9.61 9.29
N THR A 50 5.72 -10.74 8.75
CA THR A 50 4.84 -11.89 8.55
C THR A 50 4.43 -12.46 9.91
N PRO A 51 3.13 -12.62 10.19
CA PRO A 51 2.67 -13.19 11.44
C PRO A 51 3.08 -14.67 11.54
N GLU A 52 3.46 -15.07 12.75
CA GLU A 52 3.73 -16.48 13.03
C GLU A 52 2.44 -17.30 13.01
N LYS A 53 2.50 -18.50 12.44
CA LYS A 53 1.39 -19.44 12.41
C LYS A 53 1.92 -20.83 12.75
N ALA A 54 1.41 -21.43 13.82
CA ALA A 54 1.85 -22.74 14.28
C ALA A 54 1.74 -23.81 13.16
N GLY A 55 2.82 -24.56 12.94
CA GLY A 55 2.92 -25.54 11.86
C GLY A 55 3.29 -24.99 10.49
N TYR A 56 3.55 -23.69 10.36
CA TYR A 56 3.96 -23.04 9.11
C TYR A 56 5.29 -22.29 9.32
N THR A 57 6.14 -22.32 8.29
CA THR A 57 7.32 -21.45 8.20
C THR A 57 7.15 -20.56 6.97
N PRO A 58 7.15 -19.23 7.11
CA PRO A 58 6.95 -18.35 5.97
C PRO A 58 8.18 -18.35 5.05
N ASP A 59 7.95 -18.25 3.74
CA ASP A 59 9.01 -18.06 2.74
C ASP A 59 9.66 -16.67 2.87
N LYS A 60 8.89 -15.69 3.33
CA LYS A 60 9.32 -14.32 3.63
C LYS A 60 8.93 -13.96 5.05
N ALA A 61 9.92 -13.74 5.90
CA ALA A 61 9.69 -13.24 7.26
C ALA A 61 9.14 -11.79 7.28
N VAL A 62 9.41 -11.04 6.22
CA VAL A 62 9.10 -9.61 6.11
C VAL A 62 8.73 -9.25 4.68
N VAL A 63 7.71 -8.41 4.52
CA VAL A 63 7.42 -7.70 3.28
C VAL A 63 7.99 -6.29 3.40
N PRO A 64 8.99 -5.90 2.57
CA PRO A 64 9.69 -4.63 2.74
C PRO A 64 8.80 -3.42 2.47
N SER A 65 9.24 -2.26 2.96
CA SER A 65 8.63 -0.98 2.61
C SER A 65 8.75 -0.70 1.11
N GLU A 66 7.82 0.08 0.58
CA GLU A 66 7.76 0.40 -0.84
C GLU A 66 7.23 1.82 -1.03
N THR A 67 7.98 2.67 -1.72
CA THR A 67 7.58 4.04 -2.05
C THR A 67 6.83 4.07 -3.37
N VAL A 68 5.75 4.84 -3.41
CA VAL A 68 4.82 5.04 -4.53
C VAL A 68 4.73 6.51 -4.88
#